data_AF-A0A7X0DY47-F1
#
_entry.id   AF-A0A7X0DY47-F1
#
_cell.length_a   1.000
_cell.length_b   1.000
_cell.length_c   1.000
_cell.angle_alpha   90.00
_cell.angle_beta   90.00
_cell.angle_gamma   90.00
#
_symmetry.space_group_name_H-M   'P 1'
#
loop_
_entity.id
_entity.type
_entity.pdbx_description
1 polymer ?
#
loop_
_entity_poly.entity_id
_entity_poly.type
_entity_poly.pdbx_seq_one_letter_code
_entity_poly.pdbx_strand_id
1 'polypeptide(L)'
;MAIERVATRVSEGGHNIPEDVIIRRYYRGISNLIKLYIPICNKWLVINNTGVGAEFVAQSRDQFEINILKADIWDTILTQSNDSQYKY
;
A
#
# COMPACT_ATOMS: atom_id res chain seq x y z
N MET A 1 9.06 -8.95 -4.30
CA MET A 1 7.76 -8.82 -3.59
C MET A 1 7.92 -8.88 -2.07
N ALA A 2 6.92 -8.50 -1.27
CA ALA A 2 7.02 -8.54 0.21
C ALA A 2 7.24 -9.96 0.76
N ILE A 3 6.61 -10.95 0.15
CA ILE A 3 6.76 -12.38 0.48
C ILE A 3 8.21 -12.82 0.27
N GLU A 4 8.80 -12.53 -0.89
CA GLU A 4 10.20 -12.83 -1.19
C GLU A 4 11.15 -12.18 -0.19
N ARG A 5 10.93 -10.91 0.17
CA ARG A 5 11.76 -10.23 1.18
C ARG A 5 11.67 -10.91 2.55
N VAL A 6 10.49 -11.40 2.93
CA VAL A 6 10.33 -12.19 4.17
C VAL A 6 11.07 -13.51 4.05
N ALA A 7 10.95 -14.23 2.93
CA ALA A 7 11.64 -15.49 2.69
C ALA A 7 13.18 -15.34 2.75
N THR A 8 13.74 -14.31 2.10
CA THR A 8 15.17 -13.99 2.17
C THR A 8 15.61 -13.76 3.60
N ARG A 9 14.91 -12.88 4.35
CA ARG A 9 15.25 -12.62 5.75
C ARG A 9 15.16 -13.86 6.64
N VAL A 10 14.20 -14.75 6.39
CA VAL A 10 14.08 -16.03 7.11
C VAL A 10 15.25 -16.94 6.80
N SER A 11 15.70 -17.00 5.54
CA SER A 11 16.90 -17.76 5.15
C SER A 11 18.18 -17.23 5.82
N GLU A 12 18.21 -15.95 6.16
CA GLU A 12 19.28 -15.28 6.91
C GLU A 12 19.12 -15.37 8.44
N GLY A 13 18.15 -16.16 8.94
CA GLY A 13 17.93 -16.41 10.38
C GLY A 13 16.89 -15.52 11.07
N GLY A 14 16.12 -14.72 10.33
CA GLY A 14 15.05 -13.88 10.89
C GLY A 14 13.73 -14.61 11.17
N HIS A 15 12.86 -14.01 11.99
CA HIS A 15 11.53 -14.57 12.33
C HIS A 15 10.59 -14.67 11.13
N ASN A 16 9.88 -15.78 10.93
CA ASN A 16 8.93 -15.93 9.81
C ASN A 16 7.63 -15.13 10.01
N ILE A 17 7.02 -14.69 8.91
CA ILE A 17 5.64 -14.21 8.88
C ILE A 17 4.91 -15.07 7.84
N PRO A 18 3.82 -15.76 8.22
CA PRO A 18 3.03 -16.54 7.28
C PRO A 18 2.55 -15.73 6.08
N GLU A 19 2.53 -16.34 4.89
CA GLU A 19 2.18 -15.67 3.64
C GLU A 19 0.76 -15.10 3.64
N ASP A 20 -0.20 -15.85 4.19
CA ASP A 20 -1.59 -15.42 4.37
C ASP A 20 -1.68 -14.14 5.21
N VAL A 21 -0.82 -14.00 6.23
CA VAL A 21 -0.73 -12.80 7.07
C VAL A 21 -0.17 -11.62 6.27
N ILE A 22 0.83 -11.85 5.41
CA ILE A 22 1.40 -10.80 4.55
C ILE A 22 0.35 -10.29 3.57
N ILE A 23 -0.35 -11.20 2.89
CA ILE A 23 -1.40 -10.89 1.90
C ILE A 23 -2.55 -10.14 2.57
N ARG A 24 -3.08 -10.66 3.69
CA ARG A 24 -4.17 -10.00 4.43
C ARG A 24 -3.77 -8.59 4.88
N ARG A 25 -2.53 -8.40 5.36
CA ARG A 25 -2.03 -7.08 5.77
C ARG A 25 -1.91 -6.11 4.60
N TYR A 26 -1.51 -6.58 3.42
CA TYR A 26 -1.43 -5.76 2.22
C TYR A 26 -2.80 -5.14 1.88
N TYR A 27 -3.84 -5.96 1.71
CA TYR A 27 -5.18 -5.47 1.37
C TYR A 27 -5.81 -4.63 2.48
N ARG A 28 -5.65 -5.03 3.75
CA ARG A 28 -6.09 -4.20 4.89
C ARG A 28 -5.39 -2.84 4.92
N GLY A 29 -4.10 -2.81 4.59
CA GLY A 29 -3.33 -1.57 4.48
C GLY A 29 -3.90 -0.62 3.44
N ILE A 30 -4.28 -1.13 2.26
CA ILE A 30 -4.89 -0.33 1.19
C ILE A 30 -6.26 0.22 1.60
N SER A 31 -7.11 -0.61 2.22
CA SER A 31 -8.40 -0.14 2.70
C SER A 31 -8.24 0.95 3.77
N ASN A 32 -7.32 0.76 4.71
CA ASN A 32 -7.03 1.76 5.74
C ASN A 32 -6.42 3.04 5.17
N LEU A 33 -5.55 2.95 4.15
CA LEU A 33 -4.98 4.12 3.47
C LEU A 33 -6.09 5.04 2.97
N ILE A 34 -7.06 4.50 2.22
CA ILE A 34 -8.14 5.29 1.62
C ILE A 34 -9.17 5.73 2.67
N LYS A 35 -9.57 4.85 3.59
CA LYS A 35 -10.73 5.09 4.47
C LYS A 35 -10.38 5.75 5.80
N LEU A 36 -9.16 5.56 6.29
CA LEU A 36 -8.77 5.99 7.64
C LEU A 36 -7.64 7.02 7.61
N TYR A 37 -6.61 6.82 6.79
CA TYR A 37 -5.39 7.64 6.86
C TYR A 37 -5.47 8.90 6.00
N ILE A 38 -5.80 8.79 4.70
CA ILE A 38 -5.92 9.95 3.82
C ILE A 38 -6.91 11.00 4.35
N PRO A 39 -8.11 10.64 4.85
CA PRO A 39 -9.09 11.63 5.31
C PRO A 39 -8.63 12.49 6.50
N ILE A 40 -7.68 12.00 7.32
CA ILE A 40 -7.22 12.70 8.52
C ILE A 40 -5.87 13.40 8.32
N CYS A 41 -5.20 13.19 7.19
CA CYS A 41 -3.89 13.77 6.91
C CYS A 41 -4.01 15.07 6.12
N ASN A 42 -3.36 16.15 6.56
CA ASN A 42 -3.24 17.38 5.77
C ASN A 42 -2.31 17.21 4.56
N LYS A 43 -1.28 16.37 4.70
CA LYS A 43 -0.29 16.08 3.66
C LYS A 43 -0.01 14.59 3.63
N TRP A 44 0.05 14.02 2.44
CA TRP A 44 0.35 12.62 2.25
C TRP A 44 0.98 12.38 0.87
N LEU A 45 1.73 11.29 0.75
CA LEU A 45 2.40 10.86 -0.47
C LEU A 45 2.29 9.33 -0.56
N VAL A 46 1.84 8.84 -1.71
CA VAL A 46 1.80 7.41 -2.03
C VAL A 46 2.91 7.11 -3.03
N ILE A 47 3.70 6.10 -2.71
CA ILE A 47 4.88 5.68 -3.48
C ILE A 47 4.74 4.20 -3.86
N ASN A 48 4.94 3.89 -5.13
CA ASN A 48 5.16 2.52 -5.59
C ASN A 48 6.65 2.18 -5.51
N ASN A 49 6.99 1.19 -4.69
CA ASN A 49 8.35 0.70 -4.46
C ASN A 49 8.54 -0.73 -4.98
N THR A 50 7.84 -1.11 -6.06
CA THR A 50 7.93 -2.46 -6.64
C THR A 50 9.18 -2.63 -7.52
N GLY A 51 9.67 -1.54 -8.14
CA GLY A 51 10.81 -1.55 -9.06
C GLY A 51 12.07 -0.87 -8.51
N VAL A 52 13.00 -0.56 -9.42
CA VAL A 52 14.22 0.20 -9.11
C VAL A 52 13.88 1.69 -9.11
N GLY A 53 13.76 2.26 -7.92
CA GLY A 53 13.41 3.67 -7.72
C GLY A 53 11.99 3.85 -7.17
N ALA A 54 11.82 4.93 -6.42
CA ALA A 54 10.52 5.33 -5.87
C ALA A 54 9.69 6.00 -6.96
N GLU A 55 8.54 5.43 -7.30
CA GLU A 55 7.58 6.05 -8.20
C GLU A 55 6.49 6.76 -7.41
N PHE A 56 6.34 8.07 -7.58
CA PHE A 56 5.26 8.83 -6.95
C PHE A 56 3.92 8.55 -7.66
N VAL A 57 2.93 8.10 -6.90
CA VAL A 57 1.62 7.69 -7.41
C VAL A 57 0.58 8.80 -7.26
N ALA A 58 0.44 9.33 -6.04
CA ALA A 58 -0.46 10.41 -5.73
C ALA A 58 0.00 11.15 -4.47
N GLN A 59 -0.37 12.42 -4.32
CA GLN A 59 -0.04 13.21 -3.15
C GLN A 59 -1.09 14.29 -2.88
N SER A 60 -1.12 14.80 -1.65
CA SER A 60 -1.75 16.08 -1.32
C SER A 60 -0.78 16.90 -0.47
N ARG A 61 -0.70 18.22 -0.75
CA ARG A 61 0.24 19.14 -0.09
C ARG A 61 -0.44 20.13 0.86
N ASP A 62 -1.74 20.32 0.75
CA ASP A 62 -2.51 21.31 1.53
C ASP A 62 -4.00 20.94 1.67
N GLN A 63 -4.34 19.65 1.65
CA GLN A 63 -5.68 19.10 1.93
C GLN A 63 -6.77 19.38 0.88
N PHE A 64 -6.59 20.40 0.02
CA PHE A 64 -7.60 20.81 -0.96
C PHE A 64 -7.48 20.10 -2.30
N GLU A 65 -6.27 19.70 -2.69
CA GLU A 65 -6.03 19.06 -3.98
C GLU A 65 -5.31 17.72 -3.81
N ILE A 66 -5.83 16.70 -4.50
CA ILE A 66 -5.14 15.43 -4.71
C ILE A 66 -4.51 15.48 -6.09
N ASN A 67 -3.18 15.48 -6.13
CA ASN A 67 -2.42 15.39 -7.36
C ASN A 67 -2.11 13.91 -7.66
N ILE A 68 -2.75 13.37 -8.69
CA ILE A 68 -2.56 12.00 -9.16
C ILE A 68 -1.51 12.01 -10.27
N LEU A 69 -0.40 11.30 -10.05
CA LEU A 69 0.75 11.22 -10.94
C LEU A 69 0.76 9.93 -11.79
N LYS A 70 0.17 8.86 -11.26
CA LYS A 70 0.01 7.55 -11.92
C LYS A 70 -1.41 7.04 -11.75
N ALA A 71 -2.28 7.38 -12.72
CA ALA A 71 -3.70 7.10 -12.66
C ALA A 71 -4.01 5.59 -12.64
N ASP A 72 -3.30 4.80 -13.44
CA ASP A 72 -3.41 3.34 -13.50
C ASP A 72 -3.18 2.66 -12.14
N ILE A 73 -2.13 3.07 -11.43
CA ILE A 73 -1.82 2.56 -10.10
C ILE A 73 -2.84 3.07 -9.08
N TRP A 74 -3.24 4.33 -9.18
CA TRP A 74 -4.23 4.92 -8.28
C TRP A 74 -5.60 4.25 -8.39
N ASP A 75 -6.07 3.99 -9.62
CA ASP A 75 -7.34 3.27 -9.87
C ASP A 75 -7.29 1.85 -9.33
N THR A 76 -6.13 1.20 -9.42
CA THR A 76 -5.90 -0.12 -8.80
C THR A 76 -6.05 -0.04 -7.27
N ILE A 77 -5.45 0.96 -6.63
CA ILE A 77 -5.55 1.20 -5.18
C ILE A 77 -7.01 1.44 -4.79
N LEU A 78 -7.74 2.30 -5.53
CA LEU A 78 -9.15 2.58 -5.27
C LEU A 78 -10.01 1.32 -5.40
N THR A 79 -9.79 0.54 -6.45
CA THR A 79 -10.50 -0.74 -6.67
C THR A 79 -10.26 -1.71 -5.52
N GLN A 80 -9.00 -1.93 -5.14
CA GLN A 80 -8.62 -2.82 -4.05
C GLN A 80 -9.09 -2.33 -2.67
N SER A 81 -9.23 -1.02 -2.47
CA SER A 81 -9.72 -0.45 -1.20
C SER A 81 -11.19 -0.76 -0.93
N ASN A 82 -11.96 -0.96 -1.99
CA ASN A 82 -13.40 -1.24 -1.96
C ASN A 82 -13.69 -2.74 -1.92
N ASP A 83 -12.72 -3.58 -2.25
CA ASP A 83 -12.89 -5.02 -2.23
C ASP A 83 -13.04 -5.53 -0.79
N SER A 84 -14.20 -6.13 -0.52
CA SER A 84 -14.56 -6.68 0.80
C SER A 84 -14.06 -8.11 0.99
N GLN A 85 -13.33 -8.67 0.03
CA GLN A 85 -12.95 -10.08 0.04
C GLN A 85 -11.94 -10.46 1.14
N TYR A 86 -11.29 -9.49 1.80
CA TYR A 86 -10.32 -9.73 2.88
C TYR A 86 -10.80 -9.20 4.25
N LYS A 87 -12.12 -9.10 4.45
CA LYS A 87 -12.70 -8.45 5.64
C LYS A 87 -12.68 -9.28 6.91
N TYR A 88 -12.35 -10.57 6.87
CA TYR A 88 -12.26 -11.44 8.07
C TYR A 88 -11.13 -12.45 7.93
#